data_AF-A0A971Q4J2-F1
#
_entry.id   AF-A0A971Q4J2-F1
#
_cell.length_a   1.000
_cell.length_b   1.000
_cell.length_c   1.000
_cell.angle_alpha   90.00
_cell.angle_beta   90.00
_cell.angle_gamma   90.00
#
_symmetry.space_group_name_H-M   'P 1'
#
loop_
_entity.id
_entity.type
_entity.pdbx_description
1 polymer ?
#
loop_
_entity_poly.entity_id
_entity_poly.type
_entity_poly.pdbx_seq_one_letter_code
_entity_poly.pdbx_strand_id
1 'polypeptide(L)' 'THLKRGGTLININIVDAEQIRAAHREPERFPDLVVRVTGFTAYFMTLSPEFRQLVVDRLITS' A
#
# COMPACT_ATOMS: atom_id res chain seq x y z
N THR A 1 -14.50 -24.94 -8.56
CA THR A 1 -14.73 -23.95 -9.64
C THR A 1 -15.65 -22.84 -9.13
N HIS A 2 -15.10 -21.74 -8.62
CA HIS A 2 -15.81 -20.70 -7.83
C HIS A 2 -16.04 -19.37 -8.58
N LEU A 3 -15.82 -19.30 -9.89
CA LEU A 3 -15.84 -18.06 -10.69
C LEU A 3 -17.16 -17.83 -11.46
N LYS A 4 -18.33 -17.97 -10.81
CA LYS A 4 -19.63 -17.90 -11.54
C LYS A 4 -20.72 -16.97 -10.99
N ARG A 5 -20.45 -16.11 -10.02
CA ARG A 5 -21.44 -15.10 -9.59
C ARG A 5 -20.77 -13.75 -9.39
N GLY A 6 -21.08 -12.83 -10.31
CA GLY A 6 -20.95 -11.38 -10.21
C GLY A 6 -19.71 -10.90 -9.48
N GLY A 7 -18.67 -10.55 -10.24
CA GLY A 7 -17.39 -10.04 -9.73
C GLY A 7 -17.59 -9.04 -8.60
N THR A 8 -17.53 -9.55 -7.37
CA THR A 8 -17.32 -8.72 -6.21
C THR A 8 -15.87 -8.33 -6.36
N LEU A 9 -15.61 -7.05 -6.63
CA LEU A 9 -14.26 -6.51 -6.73
C LEU A 9 -13.48 -6.95 -5.49
N ILE A 10 -12.72 -8.05 -5.60
CA ILE A 10 -11.73 -8.39 -4.60
C ILE A 10 -10.62 -7.39 -4.86
N ASN A 11 -10.66 -6.27 -4.15
CA ASN A 11 -9.56 -5.32 -4.14
C ASN A 11 -8.45 -5.97 -3.30
N ILE A 12 -7.74 -6.92 -3.92
CA ILE A 12 -6.58 -7.55 -3.31
C ILE A 12 -5.50 -6.48 -3.33
N ASN A 13 -5.35 -5.75 -2.22
CA ASN A 13 -4.14 -5.02 -1.91
C ASN A 13 -3.04 -6.07 -1.68
N ILE A 14 -2.53 -6.71 -2.74
CA ILE A 14 -1.27 -7.47 -2.69
C ILE A 14 -0.17 -6.41 -2.64
N VAL A 15 -0.09 -5.70 -1.52
CA VAL A 15 1.08 -4.92 -1.20
C VAL A 15 1.83 -5.79 -0.22
N ASP A 16 2.80 -6.53 -0.75
CA ASP A 16 3.65 -7.38 0.05
C ASP A 16 4.26 -6.53 1.17
N ALA A 17 4.21 -7.02 2.41
CA ALA A 17 4.82 -6.34 3.55
C ALA A 17 6.31 -6.04 3.25
N GLU A 18 6.97 -6.93 2.49
CA GLU A 18 8.32 -6.72 2.00
C GLU A 18 8.43 -5.57 0.99
N GLN A 19 7.44 -5.41 0.10
CA GLN A 19 7.39 -4.30 -0.85
C GLN A 19 7.22 -2.95 -0.14
N ILE A 20 6.39 -2.89 0.91
CA ILE A 20 6.20 -1.67 1.71
C ILE A 20 7.45 -1.34 2.53
N ARG A 21 8.12 -2.35 3.10
CA ARG A 21 9.43 -2.18 3.74
C ARG A 21 10.52 -1.73 2.77
N ALA A 22 10.52 -2.26 1.54
CA ALA A 22 11.43 -1.85 0.49
C ALA A 22 11.17 -0.40 0.06
N ALA A 23 9.90 -0.02 -0.14
CA ALA A 23 9.52 1.35 -0.47
C ALA A 23 9.82 2.34 0.66
N HIS A 24 9.75 1.91 1.92
CA HIS A 24 10.15 2.74 3.05
C HIS A 24 11.65 3.05 3.02
N ARG A 25 12.49 2.07 2.67
CA ARG A 25 13.94 2.23 2.51
C ARG A 25 14.32 3.03 1.27
N GLU A 26 13.71 2.73 0.13
CA GLU A 26 14.06 3.28 -1.19
C GLU A 26 12.78 3.71 -1.94
N PRO A 27 12.16 4.85 -1.55
CA PRO A 27 10.88 5.27 -2.13
C PRO A 27 10.96 5.60 -3.63
N GLU A 28 12.12 6.06 -4.12
CA GLU A 28 12.35 6.35 -5.55
C GLU A 28 12.21 5.12 -6.47
N ARG A 29 12.37 3.91 -5.95
CA ARG A 29 12.18 2.66 -6.71
C ARG A 29 10.70 2.30 -6.89
N PHE A 30 9.82 3.01 -6.20
CA PHE A 30 8.38 2.77 -6.20
C PHE A 30 7.61 4.08 -6.48
N PRO A 31 7.86 4.75 -7.62
CA PRO A 31 7.24 6.03 -7.94
C PRO A 31 5.72 5.92 -8.09
N ASP A 32 5.24 4.78 -8.57
CA ASP A 32 3.82 4.49 -8.79
C ASP A 32 3.11 3.91 -7.56
N LEU A 33 3.81 3.76 -6.42
CA LEU A 33 3.20 3.22 -5.21
C LEU A 33 2.29 4.26 -4.59
N VAL A 34 0.99 4.02 -4.70
CA VAL A 34 -0.06 4.87 -4.12
C VAL A 34 -0.61 4.21 -2.88
N VAL A 35 -0.68 4.97 -1.78
CA VAL A 35 -1.24 4.51 -0.51
C VAL A 35 -2.49 5.29 -0.15
N ARG A 36 -3.44 4.58 0.46
CA ARG A 36 -4.69 5.15 0.93
C ARG A 36 -4.69 5.21 2.44
N VAL A 37 -4.62 6.41 2.98
CA VAL A 37 -4.78 6.70 4.40
C VAL A 37 -6.21 7.21 4.60
N THR A 38 -6.82 6.95 5.75
CA THR A 38 -8.20 7.40 6.04
C THR A 38 -8.37 8.91 5.80
N GLY A 39 -8.96 9.26 4.65
CA GLY A 39 -9.24 10.64 4.24
C GLY A 39 -8.49 11.12 2.99
N PHE A 40 -7.42 10.46 2.55
CA PHE A 40 -6.67 10.89 1.35
C PHE A 40 -5.89 9.77 0.68
N THR A 41 -5.53 10.00 -0.58
CA THR A 41 -4.68 9.13 -1.40
C THR A 41 -3.45 9.92 -1.78
N ALA A 42 -2.26 9.33 -1.60
CA ALA A 42 -1.00 9.98 -1.89
C ALA A 42 0.01 8.98 -2.45
N TYR A 43 0.95 9.48 -3.24
CA TYR A 43 2.13 8.72 -3.65
C TYR A 43 3.03 8.49 -2.44
N PHE A 44 3.40 7.25 -2.19
CA PHE A 44 4.21 6.89 -1.03
C PHE A 44 5.54 7.64 -0.99
N MET A 45 6.17 7.86 -2.14
CA MET A 45 7.40 8.64 -2.28
C MET A 45 7.26 10.11 -1.84
N THR A 46 6.06 10.69 -1.95
CA THR A 46 5.82 12.10 -1.58
C THR A 46 5.60 12.30 -0.09
N LEU A 47 5.46 11.21 0.67
CA LEU A 47 5.24 11.26 2.12
C LEU A 47 6.55 11.44 2.89
N SER A 48 6.49 12.19 3.99
CA SER A 48 7.61 12.30 4.91
C SER A 48 7.99 10.93 5.49
N PRO A 49 9.24 10.71 5.93
CA PRO A 49 9.67 9.44 6.52
C PRO A 49 8.76 8.98 7.67
N GLU A 50 8.31 9.90 8.52
CA GLU A 50 7.44 9.62 9.66
C GLU A 50 6.05 9.15 9.20
N PHE A 51 5.49 9.79 8.16
CA PHE A 51 4.22 9.37 7.58
C PHE A 51 4.33 8.01 6.89
N ARG A 52 5.45 7.73 6.21
CA ARG A 52 5.70 6.41 5.62
C ARG A 52 5.75 5.32 6.69
N GLN A 53 6.38 5.58 7.84
CA GLN A 53 6.40 4.64 8.97
C GLN A 53 4.99 4.37 9.50
N LEU A 54 4.17 5.40 9.70
CA LEU A 54 2.78 5.21 10.12
C LEU A 54 1.97 4.36 9.14
N VAL A 55 2.22 4.50 7.83
CA VAL A 55 1.59 3.67 6.79
C VAL A 55 2.07 2.23 6.87
N VAL A 56 3.38 2.00 7.04
CA VAL A 56 3.98 0.67 7.22
C VAL A 56 3.37 -0.02 8.43
N ASP A 57 3.34 0.65 9.58
CA ASP A 57 2.81 0.10 10.84
C ASP A 57 1.33 -0.27 10.71
N ARG A 58 0.55 0.56 10.02
CA ARG A 58 -0.89 0.32 9.80
C ARG A 58 -1.17 -0.85 8.84
N LEU A 59 -0.36 -1.00 7.79
CA LEU A 59 -0.55 -2.03 6.77
C LEU A 59 -0.03 -3.41 7.18
N ILE A 60 1.03 -3.47 8.00
CA ILE A 60 1.65 -4.75 8.43
C ILE A 60 1.00 -5.33 9.69
N THR A 61 0.32 -4.50 10.50
CA THR A 61 -0.28 -4.93 11.78
C THR A 61 -1.71 -5.47 11.67
N SER A 62 -2.38 -5.36 10.50
CA SER A 62 -3.76 -5.85 10.30
C SER A 62 -3.85 -7.24 9.69
#